data_AF-A0A257P7C8-F1
#
_entry.id   AF-A0A257P7C8-F1
#
_cell.length_a   1.000
_cell.length_b   1.000
_cell.length_c   1.000
_cell.angle_alpha   90.00
_cell.angle_beta   90.00
_cell.angle_gamma   90.00
#
_symmetry.space_group_name_H-M   'P 1'
#
loop_
_entity.id
_entity.type
_entity.pdbx_description
1 polymer ?
#
loop_
_entity_poly.entity_id
_entity_poly.type
_entity_poly.pdbx_seq_one_letter_code
_entity_poly.pdbx_strand_id
1 'polypeptide(L)'
;MRRQLSSLYTGLREAWGLAKPYFASDEKWVALGLLAAVIFLNLVLTELNVAFTYWQRDLYDAFQNKQFKEFLTLLFWFKTMPAFPYIILGYAWYLAVFIIVAVYSLYLNQMLQIRWRQWMTRDFTERWLADRAYYNISLSRMSGVGIDNPDQRISQDLADFTSNSLGLMLDLISNVVTLISFAAVLFVISGSIRLLGITIPGYMLWLAIFYSLFGTWITHAIGKKLIDLSFIQQKVEADFRYSLVRVRDNPEAIALSG
;
A
#
# COMPACT_ATOMS: atom_id res chain seq x y z
N MET A 1 19.24 11.18 9.86
CA MET A 1 19.18 10.83 8.44
C MET A 1 20.01 9.60 8.08
N ARG A 2 21.35 9.57 8.23
CA ARG A 2 22.18 8.37 7.90
C ARG A 2 21.78 7.07 8.63
N ARG A 3 21.41 7.15 9.90
CA ARG A 3 20.99 5.98 10.73
C ARG A 3 19.63 5.39 10.36
N GLN A 4 18.75 6.19 9.73
CA GLN A 4 17.45 5.73 9.20
C GLN A 4 17.60 5.10 7.81
N LEU A 5 18.48 5.64 6.96
CA LEU A 5 18.76 5.05 5.65
C LEU A 5 19.42 3.67 5.77
N SER A 6 20.31 3.49 6.75
CA SER A 6 20.90 2.18 7.04
C SER A 6 19.88 1.17 7.57
N SER A 7 18.87 1.59 8.34
CA SER A 7 17.82 0.68 8.82
C SER A 7 16.86 0.27 7.70
N LEU A 8 16.53 1.19 6.78
CA LEU A 8 15.70 0.88 5.62
C LEU A 8 16.37 -0.12 4.67
N TYR A 9 17.65 0.08 4.36
CA TYR A 9 18.39 -0.85 3.50
C TYR A 9 18.47 -2.25 4.12
N THR A 10 18.71 -2.33 5.43
CA THR A 10 18.77 -3.60 6.15
C THR A 10 17.41 -4.29 6.14
N GLY A 11 16.32 -3.55 6.42
CA GLY A 11 14.96 -4.09 6.38
C GLY A 11 14.53 -4.59 4.99
N LEU A 12 14.87 -3.87 3.92
CA LEU A 12 14.59 -4.33 2.55
C LEU A 12 15.37 -5.58 2.18
N ARG A 13 16.63 -5.68 2.62
CA ARG A 13 17.46 -6.87 2.40
C ARG A 13 16.90 -8.09 3.15
N GLU A 14 16.46 -7.90 4.38
CA GLU A 14 15.83 -8.95 5.19
C GLU A 14 14.49 -9.38 4.59
N ALA A 15 13.64 -8.43 4.20
CA ALA A 15 12.37 -8.71 3.51
C ALA A 15 12.59 -9.48 2.20
N TRP A 16 13.60 -9.10 1.41
CA TRP A 16 13.97 -9.84 0.20
C TRP A 16 14.47 -11.26 0.52
N GLY A 17 15.22 -11.41 1.61
CA GLY A 17 15.65 -12.72 2.11
C GLY A 17 14.48 -13.65 2.47
N LEU A 18 13.39 -13.10 3.00
CA LEU A 18 12.17 -13.84 3.33
C LEU A 18 11.30 -14.14 2.10
N ALA A 19 11.23 -13.22 1.14
CA ALA A 19 10.41 -13.38 -0.07
C ALA A 19 11.04 -14.29 -1.13
N LYS A 20 12.36 -14.17 -1.35
CA LYS A 20 13.09 -14.85 -2.42
C LYS A 20 12.87 -16.37 -2.46
N PRO A 21 12.85 -17.11 -1.34
CA PRO A 21 12.66 -18.56 -1.35
C PRO A 21 11.37 -19.02 -2.03
N TYR A 22 10.25 -18.29 -1.84
CA TYR A 22 8.98 -18.63 -2.49
C TYR A 22 9.07 -18.51 -4.02
N PHE A 23 9.61 -17.39 -4.50
CA PHE A 23 9.78 -17.13 -5.94
C PHE A 23 10.89 -17.97 -6.60
N ALA A 24 11.70 -18.69 -5.82
CA ALA A 24 12.72 -19.61 -6.30
C ALA A 24 12.34 -21.09 -6.13
N SER A 25 11.19 -21.38 -5.52
CA SER A 25 10.72 -22.73 -5.21
C SER A 25 10.20 -23.49 -6.45
N ASP A 26 9.74 -24.72 -6.25
CA ASP A 26 9.10 -25.52 -7.31
C ASP A 26 7.83 -24.84 -7.86
N GLU A 27 7.20 -23.96 -7.07
CA GLU A 27 6.02 -23.18 -7.47
C GLU A 27 6.37 -21.85 -8.16
N LYS A 28 7.66 -21.60 -8.48
CA LYS A 28 8.16 -20.31 -9.01
C LYS A 28 7.42 -19.78 -10.23
N TRP A 29 7.06 -20.65 -11.18
CA TRP A 29 6.40 -20.22 -12.42
C TRP A 29 4.97 -19.74 -12.16
N VAL A 30 4.27 -20.40 -11.25
CA VAL A 30 2.94 -19.99 -10.80
C VAL A 30 3.04 -18.69 -9.99
N ALA A 31 4.01 -18.60 -9.09
CA ALA A 31 4.25 -17.41 -8.28
C ALA A 31 4.57 -16.17 -9.15
N LEU A 32 5.50 -16.30 -10.10
CA LEU A 32 5.89 -15.23 -11.02
C LEU A 32 4.77 -14.89 -12.01
N GLY A 33 4.05 -15.88 -12.53
CA GLY A 33 2.91 -15.67 -13.41
C GLY A 33 1.78 -14.92 -12.72
N LEU A 34 1.42 -15.31 -11.49
CA LEU A 34 0.44 -14.60 -10.68
C LEU A 34 0.91 -13.20 -10.33
N LEU A 35 2.17 -13.02 -9.93
CA LEU A 35 2.74 -11.71 -9.63
C LEU A 35 2.67 -10.77 -10.84
N ALA A 36 3.09 -11.25 -12.01
CA ALA A 36 3.04 -10.47 -13.25
C ALA A 36 1.60 -10.13 -13.65
N ALA A 37 0.66 -11.09 -13.52
CA ALA A 37 -0.75 -10.86 -13.80
C ALA A 37 -1.37 -9.82 -12.84
N VAL A 38 -1.06 -9.89 -11.55
CA VAL A 38 -1.55 -8.92 -10.54
C VAL A 38 -0.99 -7.53 -10.80
N ILE A 39 0.32 -7.40 -11.08
CA ILE A 39 0.93 -6.12 -11.43
C ILE A 39 0.28 -5.55 -12.70
N PHE A 40 0.12 -6.38 -13.73
CA PHE A 40 -0.51 -5.97 -14.98
C PHE A 40 -1.95 -5.48 -14.78
N LEU A 41 -2.79 -6.25 -14.09
CA LEU A 41 -4.18 -5.86 -13.83
C LEU A 41 -4.26 -4.59 -12.97
N ASN A 42 -3.37 -4.44 -12.00
CA ASN A 42 -3.32 -3.24 -11.17
C ASN A 42 -2.94 -2.01 -12.00
N LEU A 43 -1.95 -2.12 -12.89
CA LEU A 43 -1.58 -1.06 -13.84
C LEU A 43 -2.75 -0.72 -14.78
N VAL A 44 -3.45 -1.73 -15.31
CA VAL A 44 -4.63 -1.51 -16.15
C VAL A 44 -5.72 -0.75 -15.39
N LEU A 45 -5.97 -1.08 -14.11
CA LEU A 45 -6.92 -0.33 -13.28
C LEU A 45 -6.47 1.11 -13.09
N THR A 46 -5.19 1.36 -12.81
CA THR A 46 -4.66 2.72 -12.67
C THR A 46 -4.85 3.52 -13.95
N GLU A 47 -4.54 2.94 -15.11
CA GLU A 47 -4.74 3.58 -16.41
C GLU A 47 -6.23 3.82 -16.72
N LEU A 48 -7.12 2.89 -16.37
CA LEU A 48 -8.56 3.07 -16.51
C LEU A 48 -9.07 4.25 -15.66
N ASN A 49 -8.56 4.43 -14.44
CA ASN A 49 -8.91 5.58 -13.60
C ASN A 49 -8.43 6.91 -14.21
N VAL A 50 -7.23 6.94 -14.79
CA VAL A 50 -6.73 8.13 -15.51
C VAL A 50 -7.60 8.43 -16.73
N ALA A 51 -7.90 7.41 -17.55
CA ALA A 51 -8.77 7.54 -18.72
C ALA A 51 -10.18 8.02 -18.34
N PHE A 52 -10.71 7.57 -17.20
CA PHE A 52 -12.00 8.00 -16.68
C PHE A 52 -12.03 9.49 -16.34
N THR A 53 -10.92 10.05 -15.85
CA THR A 53 -10.80 11.50 -15.60
C THR A 53 -10.98 12.30 -16.89
N TYR A 54 -10.38 11.85 -18.00
CA TYR A 54 -10.57 12.49 -19.31
C TYR A 54 -12.00 12.33 -19.83
N TRP A 55 -12.60 11.14 -19.65
CA TRP A 55 -13.99 10.90 -20.00
C TRP A 55 -14.93 11.84 -19.23
N GLN A 56 -14.69 12.05 -17.92
CA GLN A 56 -15.46 12.99 -17.10
C GLN A 56 -15.36 14.42 -17.64
N ARG A 57 -14.16 14.89 -17.99
CA ARG A 57 -13.98 16.22 -18.59
C ARG A 57 -14.84 16.40 -19.84
N ASP A 58 -14.74 15.47 -20.79
CA ASP A 58 -15.50 15.53 -22.05
C ASP A 58 -17.01 15.43 -21.81
N LEU A 59 -17.46 14.67 -20.79
CA LEU A 59 -18.86 14.64 -20.38
C LEU A 59 -19.33 16.02 -19.89
N TYR A 60 -18.54 16.67 -19.04
CA TYR A 60 -18.85 18.01 -18.54
C TYR A 60 -18.87 19.03 -19.69
N ASP A 61 -17.94 18.95 -20.63
CA ASP A 61 -17.93 19.81 -21.82
C ASP A 61 -19.17 19.57 -22.70
N ALA A 62 -19.61 18.32 -22.86
CA ALA A 62 -20.82 17.99 -23.60
C ALA A 62 -22.08 18.54 -22.94
N PHE A 63 -22.16 18.50 -21.60
CA PHE A 63 -23.26 19.12 -20.85
C PHE A 63 -23.24 20.65 -20.95
N GLN A 64 -22.07 21.26 -20.78
CA GLN A 64 -21.91 22.71 -20.86
C GLN A 64 -22.31 23.23 -22.25
N ASN A 65 -21.91 22.53 -23.31
CA ASN A 65 -22.19 22.90 -24.70
C ASN A 65 -23.52 22.34 -25.22
N LYS A 66 -24.31 21.64 -24.39
CA LYS A 66 -25.61 21.03 -24.73
C LYS A 66 -25.55 20.09 -25.94
N GLN A 67 -24.46 19.35 -26.08
CA GLN A 67 -24.21 18.47 -27.22
C GLN A 67 -24.77 17.06 -26.97
N PHE A 68 -26.06 16.87 -27.24
CA PHE A 68 -26.73 15.58 -26.99
C PHE A 68 -26.13 14.40 -27.75
N LYS A 69 -25.69 14.64 -29.00
CA LYS A 69 -25.05 13.59 -29.82
C LYS A 69 -23.72 13.13 -29.19
N GLU A 70 -22.92 14.09 -28.72
CA GLU A 70 -21.64 13.81 -28.05
C GLU A 70 -21.86 13.03 -26.76
N PHE A 71 -22.88 13.42 -25.98
CA PHE A 71 -23.29 12.69 -24.79
C PHE A 71 -23.65 11.23 -25.08
N LEU A 72 -24.46 10.96 -26.12
CA LEU A 72 -24.79 9.59 -26.51
C LEU A 72 -23.54 8.80 -26.93
N THR A 73 -22.62 9.43 -27.67
CA THR A 73 -21.35 8.82 -28.05
C THR A 73 -20.51 8.46 -26.82
N LEU A 74 -20.39 9.36 -25.85
CA LEU A 74 -19.66 9.11 -24.60
C LEU A 74 -20.30 8.02 -23.74
N LEU A 75 -21.60 7.79 -23.87
CA LEU A 75 -22.33 6.81 -23.07
C LEU A 75 -22.18 5.38 -23.61
N PHE A 76 -22.28 5.16 -24.93
CA PHE A 76 -22.26 3.79 -25.49
C PHE A 76 -21.27 3.52 -26.63
N TRP A 77 -20.63 4.55 -27.21
CA TRP A 77 -19.70 4.40 -28.35
C TRP A 77 -18.27 4.71 -27.94
N PHE A 78 -17.34 4.59 -28.90
CA PHE A 78 -15.92 4.80 -28.71
C PHE A 78 -15.50 6.17 -29.26
N LYS A 79 -14.56 6.84 -28.57
CA LYS A 79 -14.00 8.11 -29.00
C LYS A 79 -12.49 8.14 -28.80
N THR A 80 -11.76 8.61 -29.80
CA THR A 80 -10.33 8.94 -29.70
C THR A 80 -10.18 10.38 -29.22
N MET A 81 -9.32 10.63 -28.22
CA MET A 81 -9.06 11.98 -27.72
C MET A 81 -7.63 12.42 -28.10
N PRO A 82 -7.41 13.71 -28.45
CA PRO A 82 -6.06 14.21 -28.73
C PRO A 82 -5.12 14.13 -27.51
N ALA A 83 -5.67 14.23 -26.30
CA ALA A 83 -4.90 14.23 -25.05
C ALA A 83 -4.60 12.83 -24.51
N PHE A 84 -5.21 11.77 -25.07
CA PHE A 84 -5.01 10.39 -24.64
C PHE A 84 -4.83 9.51 -25.88
N PRO A 85 -3.66 8.87 -26.09
CA PRO A 85 -3.32 8.23 -27.37
C PRO A 85 -4.17 6.99 -27.70
N TYR A 86 -5.05 6.56 -26.80
CA TYR A 86 -5.88 5.37 -26.94
C TYR A 86 -7.37 5.70 -27.09
N ILE A 87 -8.12 4.75 -27.64
CA ILE A 87 -9.58 4.82 -27.76
C ILE A 87 -10.19 4.73 -26.35
N ILE A 88 -10.99 5.72 -25.99
CA ILE A 88 -11.76 5.69 -24.74
C ILE A 88 -13.08 4.96 -25.00
N LEU A 89 -13.35 3.99 -24.12
CA LEU A 89 -14.60 3.22 -24.09
C LEU A 89 -15.75 4.13 -23.65
N GLY A 90 -16.91 4.03 -24.30
CA GLY A 90 -18.13 4.62 -23.77
C GLY A 90 -18.43 4.08 -22.38
N TYR A 91 -19.12 4.86 -21.54
CA TYR A 91 -19.27 4.55 -20.11
C TYR A 91 -19.78 3.13 -19.82
N ALA A 92 -20.73 2.62 -20.62
CA ALA A 92 -21.22 1.24 -20.45
C ALA A 92 -20.12 0.19 -20.63
N TRP A 93 -19.28 0.35 -21.65
CA TRP A 93 -18.15 -0.54 -21.93
C TRP A 93 -17.02 -0.35 -20.93
N TYR A 94 -16.72 0.91 -20.57
CA TYR A 94 -15.77 1.24 -19.52
C TYR A 94 -16.14 0.52 -18.22
N LEU A 95 -17.40 0.63 -17.78
CA LEU A 95 -17.87 0.02 -16.54
C LEU A 95 -17.75 -1.51 -16.58
N ALA A 96 -18.14 -2.15 -17.69
CA ALA A 96 -18.02 -3.59 -17.86
C ALA A 96 -16.56 -4.06 -17.76
N VAL A 97 -15.65 -3.41 -18.49
CA VAL A 97 -14.21 -3.73 -18.46
C VAL A 97 -13.64 -3.46 -17.07
N PHE A 98 -13.95 -2.31 -16.48
CA PHE A 98 -13.47 -1.92 -15.15
C PHE A 98 -13.86 -2.96 -14.10
N ILE A 99 -15.12 -3.38 -14.06
CA ILE A 99 -15.61 -4.38 -13.10
C ILE A 99 -14.87 -5.71 -13.29
N ILE A 100 -14.75 -6.18 -14.53
CA ILE A 100 -14.03 -7.44 -14.82
C ILE A 100 -12.59 -7.35 -14.32
N VAL A 101 -11.86 -6.31 -14.72
CA VAL A 101 -10.45 -6.14 -14.32
C VAL A 101 -10.35 -5.99 -12.80
N ALA A 102 -11.24 -5.25 -12.15
CA ALA A 102 -11.23 -5.04 -10.70
C ALA A 102 -11.46 -6.36 -9.93
N VAL A 103 -12.45 -7.14 -10.34
CA VAL A 103 -12.77 -8.44 -9.71
C VAL A 103 -11.62 -9.43 -9.90
N TYR A 104 -11.07 -9.55 -11.12
CA TYR A 104 -9.94 -10.44 -11.37
C TYR A 104 -8.66 -9.96 -10.68
N SER A 105 -8.41 -8.66 -10.62
CA SER A 105 -7.27 -8.10 -9.89
C SER A 105 -7.37 -8.45 -8.40
N LEU A 106 -8.54 -8.29 -7.79
CA LEU A 106 -8.78 -8.66 -6.40
C LEU A 106 -8.58 -10.17 -6.18
N TYR A 107 -9.20 -10.98 -7.03
CA TYR A 107 -9.14 -12.44 -6.93
C TYR A 107 -7.72 -12.99 -7.08
N LEU A 108 -6.98 -12.55 -8.11
CA LEU A 108 -5.61 -13.02 -8.35
C LEU A 108 -4.64 -12.52 -7.26
N ASN A 109 -4.86 -11.30 -6.75
CA ASN A 109 -4.07 -10.78 -5.63
C ASN A 109 -4.29 -11.64 -4.37
N GLN A 110 -5.55 -11.91 -4.01
CA GLN A 110 -5.86 -12.80 -2.88
C GLN A 110 -5.32 -14.22 -3.09
N MET A 111 -5.41 -14.77 -4.30
CA MET A 111 -4.84 -16.08 -4.64
C MET A 111 -3.32 -16.11 -4.43
N LEU A 112 -2.61 -15.06 -4.86
CA LEU A 112 -1.16 -14.93 -4.66
C LEU A 112 -0.82 -14.84 -3.17
N GLN A 113 -1.55 -14.05 -2.39
CA GLN A 113 -1.35 -13.94 -0.93
C GLN A 113 -1.56 -15.29 -0.24
N ILE A 114 -2.63 -16.00 -0.58
CA ILE A 114 -2.95 -17.31 0.01
C ILE A 114 -1.84 -18.32 -0.30
N ARG A 115 -1.45 -18.46 -1.57
CA ARG A 115 -0.41 -19.41 -1.99
C ARG A 115 0.94 -19.09 -1.37
N TRP A 116 1.30 -17.81 -1.35
CA TRP A 116 2.55 -17.36 -0.74
C TRP A 116 2.57 -17.64 0.75
N ARG A 117 1.49 -17.30 1.47
CA ARG A 117 1.34 -17.61 2.89
C ARG A 117 1.40 -19.11 3.15
N GLN A 118 0.68 -19.92 2.39
CA GLN A 118 0.68 -21.38 2.53
C GLN A 118 2.09 -21.95 2.38
N TRP A 119 2.83 -21.50 1.36
CA TRP A 119 4.20 -21.92 1.13
C TRP A 119 5.12 -21.50 2.28
N MET A 120 5.06 -20.25 2.72
CA MET A 120 5.90 -19.76 3.83
C MET A 120 5.58 -20.49 5.14
N THR A 121 4.29 -20.66 5.47
CA THR A 121 3.90 -21.37 6.68
C THR A 121 4.39 -22.82 6.65
N ARG A 122 4.33 -23.51 5.50
CA ARG A 122 4.89 -24.86 5.35
C ARG A 122 6.40 -24.88 5.57
N ASP A 123 7.15 -24.06 4.84
CA ASP A 123 8.63 -23.99 4.92
C ASP A 123 9.11 -23.64 6.34
N PHE A 124 8.50 -22.64 6.99
CA PHE A 124 8.87 -22.25 8.34
C PHE A 124 8.49 -23.29 9.39
N THR A 125 7.35 -23.98 9.22
CA THR A 125 6.94 -25.06 10.14
C THR A 125 7.88 -26.25 10.02
N GLU A 126 8.25 -26.65 8.79
CA GLU A 126 9.21 -27.74 8.56
C GLU A 126 10.57 -27.42 9.20
N ARG A 127 11.09 -26.20 9.01
CA ARG A 127 12.36 -25.76 9.63
C ARG A 127 12.28 -25.70 11.16
N TRP A 128 11.13 -25.32 11.71
CA TRP A 128 10.94 -25.24 13.15
C TRP A 128 10.89 -26.64 13.80
N LEU A 129 10.32 -27.62 13.11
CA LEU A 129 10.25 -29.02 13.57
C LEU A 129 11.54 -29.81 13.28
N ALA A 130 12.34 -29.39 12.31
CA ALA A 130 13.62 -30.02 11.97
C ALA A 130 14.66 -29.88 13.10
N ASP A 131 15.53 -30.90 13.23
CA ASP A 131 16.73 -30.88 14.08
C ASP A 131 16.53 -30.41 15.53
N ARG A 132 15.33 -30.67 16.08
CA ARG A 132 14.91 -30.21 17.42
C ARG A 132 15.03 -28.68 17.59
N ALA A 133 14.91 -27.91 16.50
CA ALA A 133 14.99 -26.46 16.52
C ALA A 133 13.95 -25.86 17.47
N TYR A 134 12.72 -26.39 17.52
CA TYR A 134 11.71 -26.01 18.50
C TYR A 134 12.19 -26.09 19.96
N TYR A 135 12.99 -27.11 20.30
CA TYR A 135 13.55 -27.29 21.64
C TYR A 135 14.75 -26.37 21.88
N ASN A 136 15.63 -26.23 20.90
CA ASN A 136 16.80 -25.36 21.02
C ASN A 136 16.40 -23.88 21.13
N ILE A 137 15.36 -23.46 20.41
CA ILE A 137 14.80 -22.11 20.48
C ILE A 137 14.16 -21.87 21.85
N SER A 138 13.40 -22.84 22.39
CA SER A 138 12.78 -22.70 23.71
C SER A 138 13.81 -22.66 24.85
N LEU A 139 14.91 -23.41 24.74
CA LEU A 139 16.03 -23.38 25.69
C LEU A 139 16.80 -22.05 25.62
N SER A 140 17.02 -21.52 24.41
CA SER A 140 17.67 -20.22 24.21
C SER A 140 16.83 -19.06 24.76
N ARG A 141 15.49 -19.18 24.70
CA ARG A 141 14.56 -18.24 25.31
C ARG A 141 14.72 -18.17 26.83
N MET A 142 14.85 -19.32 27.50
CA MET A 142 15.14 -19.39 28.94
C MET A 142 16.44 -18.71 29.34
N SER A 143 17.37 -18.58 28.40
CA SER A 143 18.68 -17.94 28.57
C SER A 143 18.67 -16.42 28.29
N GLY A 144 17.52 -15.84 27.95
CA GLY A 144 17.35 -14.39 27.70
C GLY A 144 17.85 -13.87 26.34
N VAL A 145 18.25 -14.77 25.42
CA VAL A 145 18.84 -14.41 24.10
C VAL A 145 18.04 -15.04 22.92
N GLY A 146 16.93 -15.72 23.20
CA GLY A 146 16.15 -16.47 22.21
C GLY A 146 15.07 -15.68 21.45
N ILE A 147 14.56 -16.29 20.37
CA ILE A 147 13.43 -15.77 19.58
C ILE A 147 12.13 -15.92 20.40
N ASP A 148 11.41 -14.82 20.60
CA ASP A 148 10.08 -14.85 21.24
C ASP A 148 8.97 -15.28 20.27
N ASN A 149 8.03 -16.08 20.79
CA ASN A 149 6.76 -16.50 20.20
C ASN A 149 6.84 -17.00 18.73
N PRO A 150 7.55 -18.12 18.46
CA PRO A 150 7.64 -18.69 17.12
C PRO A 150 6.27 -19.07 16.52
N ASP A 151 5.32 -19.44 17.36
CA ASP A 151 3.93 -19.73 17.01
C ASP A 151 3.20 -18.49 16.45
N GLN A 152 3.36 -17.33 17.10
CA GLN A 152 2.82 -16.06 16.62
C GLN A 152 3.47 -15.67 15.29
N ARG A 153 4.81 -15.80 15.19
CA ARG A 153 5.56 -15.48 13.97
C ARG A 153 5.08 -16.29 12.77
N ILE A 154 4.88 -17.60 12.94
CA ILE A 154 4.44 -18.49 11.86
C ILE A 154 2.96 -18.28 11.50
N SER A 155 2.09 -18.04 12.49
CA SER A 155 0.64 -17.97 12.26
C SER A 155 0.14 -16.60 11.81
N GLN A 156 0.70 -15.52 12.38
CA GLN A 156 0.28 -14.13 12.19
C GLN A 156 1.30 -13.34 11.36
N ASP A 157 2.55 -13.27 11.80
CA ASP A 157 3.53 -12.37 11.16
C ASP A 157 3.80 -12.76 9.69
N LEU A 158 3.81 -14.05 9.36
CA LEU A 158 3.91 -14.49 7.95
C LEU A 158 2.70 -14.05 7.11
N ALA A 159 1.50 -14.04 7.69
CA ALA A 159 0.31 -13.57 7.01
C ALA A 159 0.41 -12.07 6.74
N ASP A 160 0.76 -11.29 7.76
CA ASP A 160 0.93 -9.84 7.68
C ASP A 160 2.08 -9.47 6.73
N PHE A 161 3.17 -10.22 6.75
CA PHE A 161 4.29 -10.00 5.85
C PHE A 161 3.86 -10.17 4.38
N THR A 162 3.17 -11.27 4.04
CA THR A 162 2.75 -11.54 2.66
C THR A 162 1.72 -10.53 2.15
N SER A 163 0.72 -10.17 2.97
CA SER A 163 -0.34 -9.22 2.59
C SER A 163 0.19 -7.79 2.50
N ASN A 164 0.92 -7.31 3.51
CA ASN A 164 1.43 -5.95 3.56
C ASN A 164 2.52 -5.73 2.51
N SER A 165 3.43 -6.69 2.30
CA SER A 165 4.50 -6.54 1.30
C SER A 165 3.91 -6.41 -0.11
N LEU A 166 2.94 -7.26 -0.44
CA LEU A 166 2.29 -7.21 -1.75
C LEU A 166 1.46 -5.94 -1.91
N GLY A 167 0.68 -5.56 -0.88
CA GLY A 167 -0.10 -4.32 -0.87
C GLY A 167 0.78 -3.09 -1.07
N LEU A 168 1.82 -2.91 -0.25
CA LEU A 168 2.74 -1.79 -0.34
C LEU A 168 3.42 -1.70 -1.71
N MET A 169 3.81 -2.83 -2.30
CA MET A 169 4.43 -2.85 -3.62
C MET A 169 3.45 -2.40 -4.72
N LEU A 170 2.22 -2.93 -4.72
CA LEU A 170 1.21 -2.57 -5.70
C LEU A 170 0.75 -1.12 -5.55
N ASP A 171 0.55 -0.67 -4.31
CA ASP A 171 0.20 0.71 -4.01
C ASP A 171 1.31 1.66 -4.43
N LEU A 172 2.58 1.32 -4.20
CA LEU A 172 3.71 2.13 -4.64
C LEU A 172 3.73 2.26 -6.17
N ILE A 173 3.58 1.15 -6.89
CA ILE A 173 3.54 1.15 -8.36
C ILE A 173 2.39 2.01 -8.86
N SER A 174 1.17 1.77 -8.36
CA SER A 174 -0.03 2.52 -8.74
C SER A 174 0.11 4.02 -8.44
N ASN A 175 0.61 4.38 -7.26
CA ASN A 175 0.81 5.77 -6.88
C ASN A 175 1.87 6.48 -7.74
N VAL A 176 2.96 5.80 -8.10
CA VAL A 176 3.98 6.36 -8.99
C VAL A 176 3.41 6.60 -10.39
N VAL A 177 2.69 5.63 -10.95
CA VAL A 177 2.05 5.77 -12.26
C VAL A 177 1.02 6.90 -12.23
N THR A 178 0.15 6.92 -11.22
CA THR A 178 -0.83 7.99 -10.99
C THR A 178 -0.15 9.35 -10.92
N LEU A 179 0.91 9.49 -10.13
CA LEU A 179 1.67 10.73 -9.98
C LEU A 179 2.24 11.20 -11.31
N ILE A 180 2.89 10.32 -12.08
CA ILE A 180 3.48 10.66 -13.38
C ILE A 180 2.39 11.07 -14.36
N SER A 181 1.32 10.29 -14.46
CA SER A 181 0.20 10.56 -15.36
C SER A 181 -0.46 11.91 -15.05
N PHE A 182 -0.81 12.18 -13.78
CA PHE A 182 -1.41 13.45 -13.40
C PHE A 182 -0.43 14.63 -13.46
N ALA A 183 0.86 14.42 -13.20
CA ALA A 183 1.87 15.46 -13.40
C ALA A 183 1.93 15.87 -14.88
N ALA A 184 1.89 14.90 -15.80
CA ALA A 184 1.84 15.17 -17.23
C ALA A 184 0.55 15.89 -17.64
N VAL A 185 -0.61 15.41 -17.18
CA VAL A 185 -1.92 16.06 -17.42
C VAL A 185 -1.89 17.51 -16.96
N LEU A 186 -1.48 17.74 -15.72
CA LEU A 186 -1.45 19.06 -15.11
C LEU A 186 -0.47 19.98 -15.84
N PHE A 187 0.69 19.48 -16.26
CA PHE A 187 1.65 20.26 -17.03
C PHE A 187 1.06 20.75 -18.37
N VAL A 188 0.35 19.88 -19.09
CA VAL A 188 -0.28 20.22 -20.38
C VAL A 188 -1.40 21.25 -20.21
N ILE A 189 -2.24 21.11 -19.19
CA ILE A 189 -3.42 21.97 -18.99
C ILE A 189 -3.06 23.30 -18.31
N SER A 190 -2.00 23.33 -17.49
CA SER A 190 -1.65 24.49 -16.65
C SER A 190 -1.27 25.75 -17.44
N GLY A 191 -0.95 25.67 -18.73
CA GLY A 191 -0.45 26.81 -19.49
C GLY A 191 0.86 27.38 -18.93
N SER A 192 1.14 28.66 -19.19
CA SER A 192 2.35 29.35 -18.71
C SER A 192 2.00 30.61 -17.94
N ILE A 193 2.77 30.91 -16.90
CA ILE A 193 2.67 32.16 -16.16
C ILE A 193 3.96 32.97 -16.36
N ARG A 194 3.83 34.30 -16.46
CA ARG A 194 4.99 35.20 -16.40
C ARG A 194 5.17 35.70 -14.97
N LEU A 195 6.29 35.37 -14.36
CA LEU A 195 6.69 35.83 -13.04
C LEU A 195 8.03 36.55 -13.17
N LEU A 196 8.09 37.83 -12.75
CA LEU A 196 9.32 38.63 -12.75
C LEU A 196 10.06 38.65 -14.11
N GLY A 197 9.30 38.66 -15.21
CA GLY A 197 9.85 38.65 -16.58
C GLY A 197 10.23 37.26 -17.12
N ILE A 198 10.19 36.21 -16.31
CA ILE A 198 10.46 34.83 -16.70
C ILE A 198 9.14 34.10 -16.96
N THR A 199 9.03 33.44 -18.12
CA THR A 199 7.85 32.60 -18.44
C THR A 199 8.09 31.18 -17.94
N ILE A 200 7.28 30.73 -16.97
CA ILE A 200 7.37 29.39 -16.40
C ILE A 200 6.24 28.53 -17.00
N PRO A 201 6.56 27.52 -17.83
CA PRO A 201 5.57 26.57 -18.32
C PRO A 201 5.16 25.60 -17.20
N GLY A 202 3.89 25.18 -17.20
CA GLY A 202 3.39 24.19 -16.25
C GLY A 202 3.38 24.67 -14.80
N TYR A 203 3.10 25.96 -14.58
CA TYR A 203 3.26 26.60 -13.26
C TYR A 203 2.46 25.91 -12.14
N MET A 204 1.29 25.34 -12.43
CA MET A 204 0.47 24.62 -11.45
C MET A 204 1.16 23.35 -10.94
N LEU A 205 1.97 22.68 -11.78
CA LEU A 205 2.73 21.51 -11.34
C LEU A 205 3.76 21.91 -10.28
N TRP A 206 4.53 22.97 -10.56
CA TRP A 206 5.52 23.50 -9.62
C TRP A 206 4.88 23.98 -8.33
N LEU A 207 3.74 24.66 -8.42
CA LEU A 207 2.96 25.09 -7.26
C LEU A 207 2.49 23.89 -6.42
N ALA A 208 1.98 22.83 -7.06
CA ALA A 208 1.54 21.62 -6.39
C ALA A 208 2.69 20.88 -5.69
N ILE A 209 3.87 20.81 -6.32
CA ILE A 209 5.09 20.24 -5.72
C ILE A 209 5.50 21.05 -4.49
N PHE A 210 5.55 22.38 -4.60
CA PHE A 210 5.92 23.23 -3.48
C PHE A 210 4.93 23.09 -2.32
N TYR A 211 3.63 23.13 -2.62
CA TYR A 211 2.56 22.98 -1.65
C TYR A 211 2.63 21.62 -0.94
N SER A 212 2.86 20.53 -1.68
CA SER A 212 2.94 19.18 -1.10
C SER A 212 4.19 19.00 -0.23
N LEU A 213 5.35 19.50 -0.65
CA LEU A 213 6.58 19.47 0.15
C LEU A 213 6.44 20.29 1.43
N PHE A 214 5.84 21.48 1.33
CA PHE A 214 5.60 22.33 2.48
C PHE A 214 4.62 21.68 3.47
N GLY A 215 3.50 21.15 2.98
CA GLY A 215 2.54 20.40 3.80
C GLY A 215 3.16 19.17 4.46
N THR A 216 3.99 18.41 3.72
CA THR A 216 4.71 17.24 4.25
C THR A 216 5.68 17.65 5.35
N TRP A 217 6.40 18.76 5.17
CA TRP A 217 7.32 19.28 6.18
C TRP A 217 6.60 19.69 7.46
N ILE A 218 5.48 20.41 7.35
CA ILE A 218 4.64 20.78 8.51
C ILE A 218 4.12 19.53 9.22
N THR A 219 3.54 18.60 8.48
CA THR A 219 2.99 17.35 9.04
C THR A 219 4.07 16.55 9.75
N HIS A 220 5.28 16.46 9.17
CA HIS A 220 6.40 15.78 9.82
C HIS A 220 6.88 16.49 11.09
N ALA A 221 6.95 17.82 11.08
CA ALA A 221 7.35 18.62 12.23
C ALA A 221 6.38 18.45 13.40
N ILE A 222 5.07 18.46 13.14
CA ILE A 222 4.02 18.24 14.15
C ILE A 222 4.00 16.77 14.60
N GLY A 223 4.02 15.84 13.65
CA GLY A 223 3.92 14.40 13.90
C GLY A 223 5.06 13.87 14.75
N LYS A 224 6.28 14.39 14.60
CA LYS A 224 7.44 14.01 15.43
C LYS A 224 7.15 14.13 16.93
N LYS A 225 6.47 15.20 17.36
CA LYS A 225 6.14 15.40 18.78
C LYS A 225 5.00 14.49 19.26
N LEU A 226 4.08 14.16 18.35
CA LEU A 226 2.94 13.30 18.65
C LEU A 226 3.35 11.86 18.98
N ILE A 227 4.46 11.38 18.39
CA ILE A 227 5.01 10.04 18.67
C ILE A 227 5.37 9.90 20.16
N ASP A 228 6.12 10.85 20.71
CA ASP A 228 6.55 10.82 22.11
C ASP A 228 5.34 10.94 23.05
N LEU A 229 4.37 11.80 22.71
CA LEU A 229 3.12 11.96 23.46
C LEU A 229 2.28 10.67 23.46
N SER A 230 2.16 10.02 22.30
CA SER A 230 1.43 8.76 22.17
C SER A 230 2.09 7.64 22.98
N PHE A 231 3.43 7.59 22.99
CA PHE A 231 4.17 6.66 23.83
C PHE A 231 3.92 6.89 25.32
N ILE A 232 3.96 8.15 25.77
CA ILE A 232 3.67 8.50 27.17
C ILE A 232 2.23 8.12 27.53
N GLN A 233 1.25 8.42 26.67
CA GLN A 233 -0.14 8.05 26.87
C GLN A 233 -0.29 6.53 27.03
N GLN A 234 0.27 5.74 26.10
CA GLN A 234 0.22 4.28 26.17
C GLN A 234 0.85 3.73 27.45
N LYS A 235 1.96 4.33 27.90
CA LYS A 235 2.61 3.95 29.16
C LYS A 235 1.71 4.22 30.38
N VAL A 236 1.13 5.42 30.48
CA VAL A 236 0.22 5.78 31.58
C VAL A 236 -1.01 4.88 31.60
N GLU A 237 -1.61 4.60 30.44
CA GLU A 237 -2.76 3.69 30.33
C GLU A 237 -2.40 2.25 30.72
N ALA A 238 -1.19 1.78 30.38
CA ALA A 238 -0.70 0.47 30.77
C ALA A 238 -0.48 0.36 32.29
N ASP A 239 0.14 1.38 32.91
CA ASP A 239 0.37 1.44 34.36
C ASP A 239 -0.96 1.48 35.14
N PHE A 240 -1.95 2.21 34.63
CA PHE A 240 -3.29 2.23 35.20
C PHE A 240 -3.98 0.86 35.10
N ARG A 241 -3.96 0.23 33.91
CA ARG A 241 -4.50 -1.13 33.71
C ARG A 241 -3.83 -2.15 34.63
N TYR A 242 -2.51 -2.10 34.77
CA TYR A 242 -1.77 -2.98 35.68
C TYR A 242 -2.20 -2.78 37.14
N SER A 243 -2.37 -1.52 37.56
CA SER A 243 -2.83 -1.18 38.91
C SER A 243 -4.24 -1.73 39.20
N LEU A 244 -5.16 -1.64 38.24
CA LEU A 244 -6.51 -2.24 38.34
C LEU A 244 -6.46 -3.77 38.45
N VAL A 245 -5.60 -4.43 37.68
CA VAL A 245 -5.38 -5.88 37.77
C VAL A 245 -4.87 -6.26 39.16
N ARG A 246 -3.92 -5.49 39.71
CA ARG A 246 -3.37 -5.75 41.06
C ARG A 246 -4.42 -5.63 42.16
N VAL A 247 -5.34 -4.67 42.05
CA VAL A 247 -6.50 -4.53 42.97
C VAL A 247 -7.44 -5.73 42.85
N ARG A 248 -7.78 -6.13 41.62
CA ARG A 248 -8.63 -7.30 41.34
C ARG A 248 -8.03 -8.60 41.88
N ASP A 249 -6.72 -8.75 41.78
CA ASP A 249 -6.01 -9.96 42.19
C ASP A 249 -5.72 -9.98 43.72
N ASN A 250 -5.86 -8.85 44.43
CA ASN A 250 -5.68 -8.76 45.89
C ASN A 250 -6.88 -8.10 46.61
N PRO A 251 -8.13 -8.56 46.40
CA PRO A 251 -9.31 -7.88 46.92
C PRO A 251 -9.46 -8.03 48.44
N GLU A 252 -9.10 -9.20 48.98
CA GLU A 252 -9.21 -9.51 50.42
C GLU A 252 -8.25 -8.68 51.27
N ALA A 253 -7.00 -8.54 50.82
CA ALA A 253 -6.00 -7.73 51.52
C ALA A 253 -6.41 -6.25 51.60
N ILE A 254 -7.04 -5.73 50.55
CA ILE A 254 -7.57 -4.35 50.53
C ILE A 254 -8.79 -4.24 51.45
N ALA A 255 -9.73 -5.19 51.37
CA ALA A 255 -10.96 -5.19 52.19
C ALA A 255 -10.71 -5.35 53.69
N LEU A 256 -9.66 -6.07 54.10
CA LEU A 256 -9.30 -6.24 55.52
C LEU A 256 -8.46 -5.10 56.09
N SER A 257 -7.90 -4.24 55.23
CA SER A 257 -7.00 -3.14 55.62
C SER A 257 -7.68 -1.76 55.72
N GLY A 258 -8.93 -1.66 55.26
CA GLY A 258 -9.80 -0.48 55.41
C GLY A 258 -10.74 -0.63 56.59
#